data_AF-A0AAN9UKX6-F1
#
_entry.id   AF-A0AAN9UKX6-F1
#
_cell.length_a   1.000
_cell.length_b   1.000
_cell.length_c   1.000
_cell.angle_alpha   90.00
_cell.angle_beta   90.00
_cell.angle_gamma   90.00
#
_symmetry.space_group_name_H-M   'P 1'
#
loop_
_entity.id
_entity.type
_entity.pdbx_description
1 polymer ?
#
loop_
_entity_poly.entity_id
_entity_poly.type
_entity_poly.pdbx_seq_one_letter_code
_entity_poly.pdbx_strand_id
1 'polypeptide(L)'
;MLPTYSSSGSKVVPRHHSGGYAASNGYPRNKDFKFDISPHRGDDFQLETVRYYDLSNVQGTARGWEREERILLCVPLREAEAHLPMFFSHLHNFTYPHHLIDLAFLVSDSTDRTLEVLTEGLEGLQADEAPGMSYGEISIIEKDFGQTVNQDAESRHGFAAQASRRKLMAQARNWLLTAALRPYHSWVYWRDVDVETAPFTILEDLMRHNKDVIVPISGQGIDKDTDVWRPLPEWLGGEQPYDLNSWQESETALALADTLDEDAVIVEGYAEYATWRPHLAYLRDPYGDPDMEMEIDGVGGVSILAKARVFRYGVHFPAFSFEKHAETEGFGKMARLMDFSVVGLPHYTIWHLYEPSEMEAEKRAAEEEEKRQQEMEKKIQEEFSFGDAKSQWEKDKEAASSMAKEKEKQGADSAEQPRKSGRPSREVEEVSHGVDT
;
A
#
# COMPACT_ATOMS: atom_id res chain seq x y z
N MET A 1 -42.01 -52.75 23.24
CA MET A 1 -41.46 -53.92 23.96
C MET A 1 -40.17 -54.35 23.28
N LEU A 2 -39.17 -54.81 24.03
CA LEU A 2 -37.95 -55.43 23.49
C LEU A 2 -38.28 -56.77 22.80
N PRO A 3 -37.35 -57.31 21.98
CA PRO A 3 -36.42 -58.27 22.58
C PRO A 3 -34.95 -57.99 22.26
N THR A 4 -34.11 -58.31 23.24
CA THR A 4 -32.64 -58.28 23.17
C THR A 4 -32.10 -59.61 22.65
N TYR A 5 -31.00 -59.57 21.89
CA TYR A 5 -30.05 -60.68 21.78
C TYR A 5 -28.63 -60.14 21.84
N SER A 6 -27.79 -60.71 22.69
CA SER A 6 -26.39 -60.34 22.85
C SER A 6 -25.46 -61.34 22.16
N SER A 7 -24.34 -60.85 21.64
CA SER A 7 -23.22 -61.68 21.21
C SER A 7 -21.91 -61.18 21.82
N SER A 8 -20.95 -62.09 21.90
CA SER A 8 -19.67 -62.04 22.63
C SER A 8 -18.78 -60.82 22.36
N GLY A 9 -18.23 -60.25 23.45
CA GLY A 9 -17.08 -59.36 23.45
C GLY A 9 -16.37 -59.42 24.82
N SER A 10 -15.04 -59.49 24.85
CA SER A 10 -14.25 -59.82 26.05
C SER A 10 -14.28 -58.73 27.14
N LYS A 11 -14.56 -59.13 28.39
CA LYS A 11 -14.42 -58.26 29.57
C LYS A 11 -12.98 -58.22 30.07
N VAL A 12 -12.40 -57.03 30.22
CA VAL A 12 -11.34 -56.75 31.20
C VAL A 12 -11.63 -55.40 31.86
N VAL A 13 -11.72 -55.41 33.19
CA VAL A 13 -11.76 -54.23 34.08
C VAL A 13 -10.85 -54.55 35.28
N PRO A 14 -10.32 -53.56 36.02
CA PRO A 14 -8.92 -53.60 36.43
C PRO A 14 -8.74 -54.12 37.87
N ARG A 15 -7.51 -54.52 38.20
CA ARG A 15 -7.09 -54.69 39.60
C ARG A 15 -5.70 -54.13 39.86
N HIS A 16 -5.61 -53.37 40.95
CA HIS A 16 -4.38 -52.84 41.52
C HIS A 16 -3.53 -53.93 42.19
N HIS A 17 -2.21 -53.82 42.05
CA HIS A 17 -1.17 -54.01 43.08
C HIS A 17 0.08 -53.29 42.52
N SER A 18 0.63 -52.21 43.10
CA SER A 18 1.22 -52.01 44.44
C SER A 18 2.58 -52.68 44.65
N GLY A 19 3.67 -51.94 44.35
CA GLY A 19 4.98 -52.09 45.00
C GLY A 19 6.14 -52.62 44.15
N GLY A 20 7.26 -51.87 44.13
CA GLY A 20 8.60 -52.42 43.85
C GLY A 20 9.47 -51.66 42.82
N TYR A 21 10.46 -50.91 43.31
CA TYR A 21 11.78 -50.57 42.70
C TYR A 21 11.80 -50.06 41.23
N ALA A 22 12.15 -48.82 40.90
CA ALA A 22 13.24 -47.93 41.33
C ALA A 22 14.66 -48.40 40.97
N ALA A 23 15.15 -48.02 39.77
CA ALA A 23 16.50 -47.48 39.46
C ALA A 23 16.96 -47.80 38.01
N SER A 24 17.11 -46.77 37.15
CA SER A 24 18.27 -46.57 36.25
C SER A 24 18.08 -45.37 35.30
N ASN A 25 19.08 -44.48 35.26
CA ASN A 25 19.41 -43.49 34.22
C ASN A 25 18.36 -42.40 33.87
N GLY A 26 18.68 -41.10 33.90
CA GLY A 26 19.95 -40.49 34.29
C GLY A 26 20.09 -39.02 33.91
N TYR A 27 19.40 -38.11 34.60
CA TYR A 27 19.74 -36.68 34.69
C TYR A 27 19.22 -36.14 36.05
N PRO A 28 20.05 -35.47 36.87
CA PRO A 28 19.57 -34.89 38.12
C PRO A 28 18.71 -33.65 37.85
N ARG A 29 17.46 -33.69 38.28
CA ARG A 29 16.53 -32.55 38.24
C ARG A 29 16.89 -31.57 39.37
N ASN A 30 18.00 -30.85 39.21
CA ASN A 30 18.46 -29.89 40.20
C ASN A 30 17.58 -28.63 40.17
N LYS A 31 16.96 -28.28 41.32
CA LYS A 31 16.08 -27.10 41.44
C LYS A 31 16.83 -25.80 41.76
N ASP A 32 18.13 -25.90 42.01
CA ASP A 32 19.03 -24.76 42.22
C ASP A 32 20.17 -24.80 41.21
N PHE A 33 19.94 -24.25 40.02
CA PHE A 33 20.98 -24.07 38.99
C PHE A 33 21.83 -22.83 39.31
N LYS A 34 22.69 -22.93 40.33
CA LYS A 34 23.78 -21.97 40.54
C LYS A 34 24.99 -22.41 39.73
N PHE A 35 25.51 -21.53 38.89
CA PHE A 35 26.82 -21.70 38.28
C PHE A 35 27.89 -21.65 39.38
N ASP A 36 28.55 -22.78 39.62
CA ASP A 36 29.67 -22.86 40.56
C ASP A 36 30.94 -22.36 39.88
N ILE A 37 31.21 -21.06 40.04
CA ILE A 37 32.47 -20.43 39.63
C ILE A 37 33.42 -20.48 40.84
N SER A 38 34.62 -21.01 40.62
CA SER A 38 35.68 -21.20 41.62
C SER A 38 35.79 -20.03 42.61
N PRO A 39 35.96 -20.28 43.94
CA PRO A 39 35.77 -19.29 45.01
C PRO A 39 36.86 -18.21 45.13
N HIS A 40 37.61 -17.92 44.05
CA HIS A 40 38.78 -17.03 44.04
C HIS A 40 38.75 -16.04 42.85
N ARG A 41 37.71 -15.20 42.82
CA ARG A 41 37.57 -13.86 42.20
C ARG A 41 36.24 -13.33 42.77
N GLY A 42 36.16 -12.19 43.46
CA GLY A 42 36.75 -10.91 43.11
C GLY A 42 35.78 -10.22 42.17
N ASP A 43 35.10 -9.16 42.64
CA ASP A 43 33.99 -8.50 41.94
C ASP A 43 34.34 -8.05 40.50
N ASP A 44 33.29 -7.86 39.70
CA ASP A 44 33.28 -7.23 38.37
C ASP A 44 34.13 -7.88 37.27
N PHE A 45 33.67 -9.07 36.84
CA PHE A 45 33.84 -9.54 35.46
C PHE A 45 32.48 -9.72 34.77
N GLN A 46 31.73 -8.62 34.60
CA GLN A 46 30.80 -8.55 33.46
C GLN A 46 31.64 -8.50 32.19
N LEU A 47 31.72 -9.62 31.47
CA LEU A 47 32.28 -9.64 30.13
C LEU A 47 31.43 -8.71 29.26
N GLU A 48 32.02 -7.62 28.75
CA GLU A 48 31.30 -6.55 28.03
C GLU A 48 30.47 -7.05 26.84
N THR A 49 30.81 -8.21 26.29
CA THR A 49 30.16 -8.89 25.16
C THR A 49 29.02 -9.84 25.55
N VAL A 50 28.85 -10.18 26.83
CA VAL A 50 27.79 -11.09 27.28
C VAL A 50 26.53 -10.27 27.57
N ARG A 51 25.41 -10.70 26.99
CA ARG A 51 24.07 -10.14 27.23
C ARG A 51 23.12 -11.28 27.55
N TYR A 52 22.29 -11.08 28.57
CA TYR A 52 21.23 -11.99 28.97
C TYR A 52 19.89 -11.33 28.67
N TYR A 53 18.98 -12.07 28.03
CA TYR A 53 17.63 -11.60 27.71
C TYR A 53 16.63 -12.68 28.14
N ASP A 54 15.70 -12.28 29.00
CA ASP A 54 14.55 -13.11 29.33
C ASP A 54 13.34 -12.66 28.49
N LEU A 55 13.01 -13.47 27.48
CA LEU A 55 11.93 -13.18 26.55
C LEU A 55 10.53 -13.22 27.19
N SER A 56 10.39 -13.73 28.42
CA SER A 56 9.13 -13.67 29.17
C SER A 56 8.75 -12.25 29.60
N ASN A 57 9.71 -11.32 29.63
CA ASN A 57 9.47 -9.93 30.01
C ASN A 57 8.96 -9.04 28.84
N VAL A 58 9.09 -9.49 27.58
CA VAL A 58 8.80 -8.70 26.37
C VAL A 58 7.59 -9.23 25.61
N GLN A 59 6.45 -9.27 26.30
CA GLN A 59 5.21 -9.85 25.78
C GLN A 59 4.34 -8.87 24.96
N GLY A 60 4.55 -7.57 25.11
CA GLY A 60 3.67 -6.52 24.58
C GLY A 60 2.38 -6.39 25.40
N THR A 61 2.14 -5.21 25.98
CA THR A 61 0.94 -4.96 26.80
C THR A 61 0.20 -3.67 26.45
N ALA A 62 -1.05 -3.56 26.92
CA ALA A 62 -1.95 -2.43 26.68
C ALA A 62 -1.39 -1.04 27.02
N ARG A 63 -0.34 -0.97 27.87
CA ARG A 63 0.24 0.28 28.37
C ARG A 63 1.76 0.22 28.27
N GLY A 64 2.26 -0.01 27.05
CA GLY A 64 3.69 -0.20 26.78
C GLY A 64 4.56 0.95 27.26
N TRP A 65 4.08 2.19 27.14
CA TRP A 65 4.77 3.40 27.59
C TRP A 65 4.99 3.45 29.11
N GLU A 66 4.05 2.94 29.92
CA GLU A 66 4.20 2.84 31.39
C GLU A 66 5.21 1.76 31.81
N ARG A 67 5.61 0.89 30.88
CA ARG A 67 6.46 -0.29 31.11
C ARG A 67 7.79 -0.23 30.36
N GLU A 68 8.10 0.91 29.74
CA GLU A 68 9.30 1.10 28.93
C GLU A 68 9.44 0.03 27.81
N GLU A 69 8.29 -0.42 27.26
CA GLU A 69 8.26 -1.43 26.21
C GLU A 69 8.82 -0.86 24.90
N ARG A 70 9.87 -1.48 24.36
CA ARG A 70 10.49 -1.03 23.10
C ARG A 70 9.69 -1.46 21.87
N ILE A 71 9.56 -0.54 20.92
CA ILE A 71 8.93 -0.72 19.61
C ILE A 71 10.04 -0.77 18.55
N LEU A 72 9.93 -1.70 17.62
CA LEU A 72 10.68 -1.65 16.36
C LEU A 72 9.78 -1.09 15.26
N LEU A 73 10.08 0.10 14.75
CA LEU A 73 9.37 0.69 13.61
C LEU A 73 10.07 0.27 12.31
N CYS A 74 9.38 -0.48 11.45
CA CYS A 74 9.89 -0.99 10.19
C CYS A 74 9.28 -0.26 8.99
N VAL A 75 10.13 0.32 8.13
CA VAL A 75 9.73 1.00 6.89
C VAL A 75 10.50 0.40 5.69
N PRO A 76 9.84 -0.36 4.78
CA PRO A 76 10.41 -0.64 3.48
C PRO A 76 10.37 0.63 2.61
N LEU A 77 11.45 0.91 1.89
CA LEU A 77 11.61 2.12 1.07
C LEU A 77 12.04 1.76 -0.35
N ARG A 78 11.34 2.34 -1.32
CA ARG A 78 11.74 2.40 -2.73
C ARG A 78 11.22 3.71 -3.32
N GLU A 79 12.08 4.42 -4.05
CA GLU A 79 11.75 5.68 -4.75
C GLU A 79 11.01 6.71 -3.83
N ALA A 80 11.48 6.85 -2.59
CA ALA A 80 10.78 7.52 -1.50
C ALA A 80 11.22 8.97 -1.24
N GLU A 81 12.14 9.54 -2.04
CA GLU A 81 12.71 10.89 -1.84
C GLU A 81 11.64 11.97 -1.56
N ALA A 82 10.51 11.93 -2.28
CA ALA A 82 9.44 12.91 -2.16
C ALA A 82 8.62 12.81 -0.84
N HIS A 83 8.55 11.64 -0.21
CA HIS A 83 7.68 11.38 0.95
C HIS A 83 8.42 11.54 2.28
N LEU A 84 9.74 11.33 2.29
CA LEU A 84 10.58 11.40 3.49
C LEU A 84 10.40 12.69 4.34
N PRO A 85 10.30 13.91 3.79
CA PRO A 85 10.11 15.12 4.60
C PRO A 85 8.81 15.11 5.42
N MET A 86 7.72 14.59 4.83
CA MET A 86 6.44 14.41 5.52
C MET A 86 6.56 13.31 6.58
N PHE A 87 7.17 12.17 6.23
CA PHE A 87 7.40 11.05 7.14
C PHE A 87 8.19 11.46 8.39
N PHE A 88 9.27 12.25 8.25
CA PHE A 88 10.02 12.77 9.40
C PHE A 88 9.20 13.71 10.28
N SER A 89 8.25 14.46 9.72
CA SER A 89 7.33 15.29 10.52
C SER A 89 6.40 14.43 11.39
N HIS A 90 5.99 13.25 10.91
CA HIS A 90 5.24 12.29 11.72
C HIS A 90 6.11 11.68 12.84
N LEU A 91 7.35 11.31 12.54
CA LEU A 91 8.29 10.82 13.56
C LEU A 91 8.55 11.87 14.66
N HIS A 92 8.73 13.15 14.29
CA HIS A 92 8.93 14.22 15.28
C HIS A 92 7.70 14.40 16.21
N ASN A 93 6.49 14.11 15.71
CA ASN A 93 5.25 14.42 16.42
C ASN A 93 4.67 13.24 17.23
N PHE A 94 5.28 12.05 17.24
CA PHE A 94 4.76 10.94 18.05
C PHE A 94 4.75 11.27 19.55
N THR A 95 3.72 10.80 20.25
CA THR A 95 3.62 10.96 21.72
C THR A 95 4.34 9.86 22.49
N TYR A 96 4.58 8.71 21.85
CA TYR A 96 5.30 7.59 22.45
C TYR A 96 6.79 7.98 22.66
N PRO A 97 7.42 7.71 23.82
CA PRO A 97 8.78 8.19 24.08
C PRO A 97 9.79 7.72 23.03
N HIS A 98 10.37 8.64 22.25
CA HIS A 98 11.20 8.31 21.07
C HIS A 98 12.37 7.37 21.38
N HIS A 99 13.01 7.51 22.55
CA HIS A 99 14.10 6.64 22.99
C HIS A 99 13.71 5.14 23.19
N LEU A 100 12.41 4.83 23.18
CA LEU A 100 11.86 3.47 23.19
C LEU A 100 11.50 2.95 21.78
N ILE A 101 11.56 3.81 20.76
CA ILE A 101 11.32 3.46 19.36
C ILE A 101 12.69 3.28 18.68
N ASP A 102 12.99 2.04 18.31
CA ASP A 102 14.09 1.72 17.40
C ASP A 102 13.56 1.81 15.95
N LEU A 103 14.30 2.44 15.05
CA LEU A 103 13.92 2.62 13.65
C LEU A 103 14.68 1.66 12.75
N ALA A 104 13.99 1.02 11.80
CA ALA A 104 14.61 0.15 10.81
C ALA A 104 14.06 0.42 9.41
N PHE A 105 14.98 0.77 8.50
CA PHE A 105 14.70 1.08 7.11
C PHE A 105 15.33 0.03 6.19
N LEU A 106 14.61 -0.36 5.13
CA LEU A 106 15.16 -1.17 4.05
C LEU A 106 15.02 -0.44 2.72
N VAL A 107 16.11 0.07 2.17
CA VAL A 107 16.15 0.67 0.83
C VAL A 107 16.43 -0.44 -0.19
N SER A 108 15.61 -0.52 -1.25
CA SER A 108 15.65 -1.59 -2.25
C SER A 108 15.28 -1.07 -3.64
N ASP A 109 16.10 -1.38 -4.64
CA ASP A 109 15.84 -1.10 -6.06
C ASP A 109 15.45 0.39 -6.32
N SER A 110 16.01 1.32 -5.53
CA SER A 110 15.87 2.79 -5.67
C SER A 110 16.92 3.37 -6.62
N THR A 111 16.53 4.33 -7.45
CA THR A 111 17.45 5.10 -8.32
C THR A 111 17.45 6.62 -8.06
N ASP A 112 16.67 7.07 -7.08
CA ASP A 112 16.55 8.47 -6.64
C ASP A 112 17.49 8.75 -5.45
N ARG A 113 17.33 9.91 -4.78
CA ARG A 113 18.16 10.27 -3.61
C ARG A 113 17.57 9.78 -2.29
N THR A 114 16.72 8.73 -2.29
CA THR A 114 16.10 8.14 -1.08
C THR A 114 17.10 7.97 0.06
N LEU A 115 18.25 7.35 -0.21
CA LEU A 115 19.25 7.03 0.81
C LEU A 115 19.95 8.28 1.38
N GLU A 116 20.20 9.30 0.54
CA GLU A 116 20.79 10.57 0.96
C GLU A 116 19.82 11.33 1.88
N VAL A 117 18.58 11.54 1.42
CA VAL A 117 17.55 12.29 2.17
C VAL A 117 17.14 11.56 3.45
N LEU A 118 17.12 10.22 3.44
CA LEU A 118 16.92 9.40 4.64
C LEU A 118 18.03 9.65 5.67
N THR A 119 19.29 9.66 5.22
CA THR A 119 20.45 9.87 6.10
C THR A 119 20.45 11.29 6.67
N GLU A 120 20.29 12.31 5.82
CA GLU A 120 20.20 13.73 6.23
C GLU A 120 19.06 13.96 7.24
N GLY A 121 17.89 13.36 7.01
CA GLY A 121 16.74 13.47 7.91
C GLY A 121 16.93 12.74 9.25
N LEU A 122 17.59 11.58 9.26
CA LEU A 122 17.91 10.86 10.50
C LEU A 122 19.01 11.56 11.32
N GLU A 123 20.01 12.15 10.66
CA GLU A 123 20.99 13.01 11.31
C GLU A 123 20.32 14.23 11.95
N GLY A 124 19.40 14.89 11.24
CA GLY A 124 18.59 15.99 11.78
C GLY A 124 17.74 15.58 12.99
N LEU A 125 17.04 14.44 12.89
CA LEU A 125 16.19 13.89 13.96
C LEU A 125 16.99 13.51 15.22
N GLN A 126 18.24 13.07 15.07
CA GLN A 126 19.14 12.75 16.18
C GLN A 126 19.88 13.97 16.74
N ALA A 127 20.00 15.05 15.96
CA ALA A 127 20.66 16.30 16.36
C ALA A 127 19.72 17.33 17.02
N ASP A 128 18.44 17.00 17.21
CA ASP A 128 17.46 17.87 17.85
C ASP A 128 17.90 18.25 19.28
N GLU A 129 17.85 19.55 19.60
CA GLU A 129 18.25 20.09 20.90
C GLU A 129 17.21 19.81 22.01
N ALA A 130 15.97 19.45 21.65
CA ALA A 130 14.89 19.21 22.60
C ALA A 130 15.07 17.87 23.35
N PRO A 131 15.09 17.87 24.71
CA PRO A 131 15.29 16.66 25.48
C PRO A 131 14.24 15.58 25.21
N GLY A 132 14.69 14.38 24.83
CA GLY A 132 13.83 13.22 24.60
C GLY A 132 13.36 13.05 23.15
N MET A 133 13.75 13.93 22.22
CA MET A 133 13.44 13.76 20.79
C MET A 133 14.24 12.67 20.09
N SER A 134 15.43 12.31 20.61
CA SER A 134 16.26 11.28 20.01
C SER A 134 15.64 9.88 20.11
N TYR A 135 15.67 9.19 18.98
CA TYR A 135 15.22 7.81 18.81
C TYR A 135 16.25 6.80 19.37
N GLY A 136 15.82 5.54 19.50
CA GLY A 136 16.65 4.41 19.95
C GLY A 136 17.68 3.91 18.93
N GLU A 137 17.79 2.60 18.74
CA GLU A 137 18.67 2.04 17.70
C GLU A 137 18.10 2.37 16.31
N ILE A 138 18.93 2.96 15.43
CA ILE A 138 18.57 3.24 14.03
C ILE A 138 19.38 2.30 13.14
N SER A 139 18.68 1.53 12.29
CA SER A 139 19.27 0.64 11.28
C SER A 139 18.81 1.04 9.88
N ILE A 140 19.77 1.37 9.01
CA ILE A 140 19.53 1.49 7.56
C ILE A 140 20.13 0.25 6.91
N ILE A 141 19.32 -0.48 6.15
CA ILE A 141 19.72 -1.67 5.41
C ILE A 141 19.50 -1.37 3.92
N GLU A 142 20.49 -1.68 3.10
CA GLU A 142 20.39 -1.57 1.64
C GLU A 142 20.42 -2.99 1.07
N LYS A 143 19.40 -3.37 0.31
CA LYS A 143 19.37 -4.66 -0.39
C LYS A 143 18.35 -4.65 -1.53
N ASP A 144 18.85 -4.85 -2.73
CA ASP A 144 18.01 -5.09 -3.91
C ASP A 144 17.44 -6.51 -3.95
N PHE A 145 16.29 -6.64 -4.60
CA PHE A 145 15.69 -7.93 -4.98
C PHE A 145 15.67 -8.15 -6.50
N GLY A 146 16.13 -7.16 -7.28
CA GLY A 146 16.27 -7.29 -8.73
C GLY A 146 14.93 -7.19 -9.43
N GLN A 147 14.07 -6.27 -8.99
CA GLN A 147 12.74 -6.08 -9.57
C GLN A 147 12.85 -5.41 -10.95
N THR A 148 13.12 -6.22 -11.98
CA THR A 148 13.36 -5.73 -13.35
C THR A 148 12.17 -4.95 -13.91
N VAL A 149 12.35 -3.65 -14.10
CA VAL A 149 11.43 -2.78 -14.85
C VAL A 149 11.57 -3.07 -16.35
N ASN A 150 10.95 -4.14 -16.83
CA ASN A 150 10.82 -4.42 -18.26
C ASN A 150 9.48 -3.92 -18.81
N GLN A 151 9.50 -3.59 -20.10
CA GLN A 151 8.52 -2.74 -20.75
C GLN A 151 7.22 -3.49 -21.10
N ASP A 152 6.11 -3.06 -20.50
CA ASP A 152 4.80 -2.80 -21.12
C ASP A 152 3.81 -2.45 -20.00
N ALA A 153 3.09 -1.33 -20.07
CA ALA A 153 2.20 -0.88 -18.98
C ALA A 153 1.06 -1.88 -18.70
N GLU A 154 0.45 -2.41 -19.77
CA GLU A 154 -0.56 -3.49 -19.68
C GLU A 154 -0.03 -4.74 -18.95
N SER A 155 1.26 -5.04 -19.06
CA SER A 155 1.90 -6.19 -18.41
C SER A 155 2.16 -5.99 -16.91
N ARG A 156 2.25 -4.74 -16.43
CA ARG A 156 2.46 -4.42 -15.01
C ARG A 156 1.19 -4.55 -14.18
N HIS A 157 0.05 -4.19 -14.76
CA HIS A 157 -1.23 -4.12 -14.06
C HIS A 157 -2.07 -5.39 -14.19
N GLY A 158 -1.74 -6.30 -15.11
CA GLY A 158 -2.40 -7.60 -15.23
C GLY A 158 -2.28 -8.43 -13.94
N PHE A 159 -3.38 -9.09 -13.57
CA PHE A 159 -3.52 -9.92 -12.36
C PHE A 159 -2.30 -10.81 -12.03
N ALA A 160 -1.71 -11.45 -13.04
CA ALA A 160 -0.56 -12.33 -12.90
C ALA A 160 0.73 -11.64 -12.39
N ALA A 161 0.92 -10.34 -12.65
CA ALA A 161 2.11 -9.60 -12.22
C ALA A 161 2.05 -9.24 -10.73
N GLN A 162 0.86 -8.95 -10.19
CA GLN A 162 0.68 -8.56 -8.78
C GLN A 162 1.10 -9.66 -7.80
N ALA A 163 0.80 -10.93 -8.12
CA ALA A 163 1.24 -12.08 -7.33
C ALA A 163 2.78 -12.12 -7.17
N SER A 164 3.52 -11.80 -8.23
CA SER A 164 4.99 -11.75 -8.21
C SER A 164 5.51 -10.55 -7.42
N ARG A 165 4.86 -9.38 -7.56
CA ARG A 165 5.19 -8.16 -6.78
C ARG A 165 5.01 -8.38 -5.29
N ARG A 166 3.86 -8.94 -4.84
CA ARG A 166 3.62 -9.25 -3.42
C ARG A 166 4.66 -10.23 -2.87
N LYS A 167 5.02 -11.29 -3.63
CA LYS A 167 6.06 -12.24 -3.22
C LYS A 167 7.43 -11.56 -3.02
N LEU A 168 7.80 -10.57 -3.85
CA LEU A 168 9.03 -9.77 -3.66
C LEU A 168 8.94 -8.80 -2.46
N MET A 169 7.82 -8.09 -2.29
CA MET A 169 7.61 -7.20 -1.12
C MET A 169 7.65 -7.98 0.20
N ALA A 170 7.10 -9.20 0.22
CA ALA A 170 7.20 -10.10 1.36
C ALA A 170 8.65 -10.48 1.71
N GLN A 171 9.51 -10.68 0.70
CA GLN A 171 10.95 -10.89 0.93
C GLN A 171 11.56 -9.64 1.57
N ALA A 172 11.33 -8.45 1.03
CA ALA A 172 11.83 -7.20 1.59
C ALA A 172 11.41 -7.02 3.07
N ARG A 173 10.12 -7.13 3.39
CA ARG A 173 9.63 -7.06 4.79
C ARG A 173 10.30 -8.11 5.68
N ASN A 174 10.44 -9.37 5.24
CA ASN A 174 11.12 -10.41 6.03
C ASN A 174 12.62 -10.16 6.26
N TRP A 175 13.34 -9.63 5.26
CA TRP A 175 14.77 -9.28 5.40
C TRP A 175 14.96 -8.15 6.41
N LEU A 176 14.15 -7.09 6.32
CA LEU A 176 14.14 -5.97 7.26
C LEU A 176 13.89 -6.46 8.69
N LEU A 177 12.81 -7.22 8.89
CA LEU A 177 12.45 -7.79 10.19
C LEU A 177 13.57 -8.65 10.78
N THR A 178 14.12 -9.58 9.99
CA THR A 178 15.12 -10.54 10.47
C THR A 178 16.43 -9.86 10.85
N ALA A 179 16.81 -8.80 10.13
CA ALA A 179 18.03 -8.03 10.42
C ALA A 179 17.87 -7.09 11.61
N ALA A 180 16.67 -6.55 11.86
CA ALA A 180 16.43 -5.52 12.87
C ALA A 180 15.83 -6.03 14.20
N LEU A 181 15.09 -7.15 14.22
CA LEU A 181 14.41 -7.62 15.42
C LEU A 181 15.39 -8.06 16.52
N ARG A 182 15.39 -7.34 17.65
CA ARG A 182 16.22 -7.60 18.83
C ARG A 182 15.44 -8.37 19.91
N PRO A 183 16.12 -9.02 20.87
CA PRO A 183 15.46 -9.73 21.98
C PRO A 183 14.61 -8.84 22.90
N TYR A 184 14.87 -7.54 22.95
CA TYR A 184 14.22 -6.62 23.89
C TYR A 184 12.96 -5.92 23.32
N HIS A 185 12.67 -6.02 22.02
CA HIS A 185 11.45 -5.44 21.44
C HIS A 185 10.21 -6.15 21.97
N SER A 186 9.19 -5.38 22.35
CA SER A 186 7.86 -5.92 22.74
C SER A 186 6.85 -5.79 21.59
N TRP A 187 7.06 -4.82 20.71
CA TRP A 187 6.20 -4.51 19.57
C TRP A 187 7.01 -4.32 18.29
N VAL A 188 6.39 -4.58 17.15
CA VAL A 188 6.86 -4.20 15.81
C VAL A 188 5.74 -3.40 15.16
N TYR A 189 6.06 -2.24 14.64
CA TYR A 189 5.13 -1.36 13.94
C TYR A 189 5.59 -1.21 12.49
N TRP A 190 4.81 -1.75 11.57
CA TRP A 190 4.99 -1.56 10.13
C TRP A 190 4.28 -0.30 9.70
N ARG A 191 4.96 0.53 8.92
CA ARG A 191 4.40 1.77 8.42
C ARG A 191 4.98 2.07 7.04
N ASP A 192 4.11 2.28 6.06
CA ASP A 192 4.53 2.75 4.74
C ASP A 192 4.80 4.28 4.79
N VAL A 193 5.70 4.78 3.93
CA VAL A 193 6.34 6.12 4.04
C VAL A 193 5.47 7.29 3.57
N ASP A 194 4.42 6.96 2.84
CA ASP A 194 3.52 7.79 2.03
C ASP A 194 2.16 8.07 2.71
N VAL A 195 2.01 7.66 3.98
CA VAL A 195 0.82 7.98 4.77
C VAL A 195 0.81 9.46 5.20
N GLU A 196 -0.02 10.27 4.54
CA GLU A 196 -0.15 11.74 4.64
C GLU A 196 -0.65 12.24 6.01
N THR A 197 -1.56 11.52 6.69
CA THR A 197 -2.05 11.90 8.03
C THR A 197 -2.31 10.69 8.92
N ALA A 198 -1.89 10.76 10.19
CA ALA A 198 -2.33 9.87 11.26
C ALA A 198 -2.27 10.57 12.63
N PRO A 199 -3.05 10.12 13.64
CA PRO A 199 -2.95 10.64 14.99
C PRO A 199 -1.56 10.43 15.60
N PHE A 200 -1.07 11.41 16.33
CA PHE A 200 0.23 11.39 17.02
C PHE A 200 0.32 10.29 18.10
N THR A 201 -0.83 9.87 18.61
CA THR A 201 -1.05 8.83 19.63
C THR A 201 -1.24 7.43 19.05
N ILE A 202 -1.05 7.22 17.72
CA ILE A 202 -1.38 5.95 17.05
C ILE A 202 -0.73 4.71 17.66
N LEU A 203 0.46 4.83 18.25
CA LEU A 203 1.13 3.71 18.90
C LEU A 203 0.39 3.31 20.18
N GLU A 204 0.10 4.26 21.06
CA GLU A 204 -0.67 4.08 22.30
C GLU A 204 -2.11 3.65 22.01
N ASP A 205 -2.75 4.27 21.03
CA ASP A 205 -4.13 4.02 20.61
C ASP A 205 -4.30 2.59 20.08
N LEU A 206 -3.35 2.07 19.31
CA LEU A 206 -3.36 0.69 18.86
C LEU A 206 -2.94 -0.28 19.98
N MET A 207 -1.96 0.09 20.82
CA MET A 207 -1.49 -0.76 21.92
C MET A 207 -2.60 -1.07 22.93
N ARG A 208 -3.44 -0.10 23.31
CA ARG A 208 -4.45 -0.26 24.38
C ARG A 208 -5.45 -1.41 24.14
N HIS A 209 -5.73 -1.75 22.88
CA HIS A 209 -6.55 -2.90 22.47
C HIS A 209 -5.91 -4.25 22.82
N ASN A 210 -4.59 -4.28 23.05
CA ASN A 210 -3.82 -5.42 23.56
C ASN A 210 -3.88 -6.68 22.69
N LYS A 211 -4.19 -6.54 21.39
CA LYS A 211 -4.23 -7.63 20.41
C LYS A 211 -2.83 -8.05 20.00
N ASP A 212 -2.72 -9.20 19.33
CA ASP A 212 -1.45 -9.71 18.80
C ASP A 212 -1.07 -9.02 17.49
N VAL A 213 -2.06 -8.75 16.63
CA VAL A 213 -1.97 -7.97 15.41
C VAL A 213 -3.18 -7.03 15.36
N ILE A 214 -2.95 -5.75 15.10
CA ILE A 214 -4.00 -4.75 14.92
C ILE A 214 -3.68 -3.77 13.79
N VAL A 215 -4.69 -3.42 13.00
CA VAL A 215 -4.62 -2.42 11.92
C VAL A 215 -5.72 -1.36 12.02
N PRO A 216 -5.42 -0.08 11.72
CA PRO A 216 -6.43 0.94 11.44
C PRO A 216 -6.99 0.77 10.01
N ILE A 217 -8.09 1.45 9.70
CA ILE A 217 -8.55 1.62 8.32
C ILE A 217 -7.66 2.64 7.60
N SER A 218 -7.19 2.32 6.40
CA SER A 218 -6.43 3.25 5.54
C SER A 218 -7.30 3.76 4.38
N GLY A 219 -7.60 5.05 4.40
CA GLY A 219 -8.36 5.76 3.37
C GLY A 219 -7.48 6.62 2.47
N GLN A 220 -7.98 6.96 1.29
CA GLN A 220 -7.53 8.07 0.46
C GLN A 220 -8.63 9.13 0.50
N GLY A 221 -8.34 10.38 0.85
CA GLY A 221 -9.40 11.38 0.89
C GLY A 221 -9.08 12.65 1.62
N ILE A 222 -10.11 13.50 1.68
CA ILE A 222 -10.03 14.82 2.30
C ILE A 222 -10.25 14.66 3.81
N ASP A 223 -9.19 14.84 4.59
CA ASP A 223 -9.35 15.08 6.02
C ASP A 223 -9.98 16.46 6.23
N LYS A 224 -11.26 16.45 6.63
CA LYS A 224 -12.10 17.64 6.81
C LYS A 224 -11.65 18.57 7.94
N ASP A 225 -10.79 18.08 8.84
CA ASP A 225 -10.23 18.87 9.95
C ASP A 225 -8.85 19.46 9.61
N THR A 226 -8.27 19.12 8.44
CA THR A 226 -7.10 19.81 7.88
C THR A 226 -7.52 20.78 6.78
N ASP A 227 -7.00 22.02 6.81
CA ASP A 227 -7.35 23.08 5.84
C ASP A 227 -6.64 22.89 4.46
N VAL A 228 -6.37 21.63 4.10
CA VAL A 228 -5.63 21.21 2.91
C VAL A 228 -6.61 20.77 1.81
N TRP A 229 -7.05 21.75 1.02
CA TRP A 229 -7.91 21.52 -0.14
C TRP A 229 -7.21 20.67 -1.22
N ARG A 230 -7.59 19.39 -1.35
CA ARG A 230 -7.38 18.58 -2.56
C ARG A 230 -8.72 18.04 -3.08
N PRO A 231 -9.24 18.49 -4.23
CA PRO A 231 -10.55 18.04 -4.70
C PRO A 231 -10.48 16.63 -5.29
N LEU A 232 -10.97 15.64 -4.54
CA LEU A 232 -11.50 14.42 -5.15
C LEU A 232 -12.76 14.77 -5.98
N PRO A 233 -13.07 14.04 -7.07
CA PRO A 233 -14.25 14.31 -7.88
C PRO A 233 -15.55 14.26 -7.06
N GLU A 234 -16.47 15.21 -7.27
CA GLU A 234 -17.72 15.33 -6.48
C GLU A 234 -18.60 14.05 -6.50
N TRP A 235 -18.48 13.22 -7.53
CA TRP A 235 -19.22 11.94 -7.64
C TRP A 235 -18.73 10.84 -6.69
N LEU A 236 -17.52 10.98 -6.12
CA LEU A 236 -16.92 10.08 -5.14
C LEU A 236 -17.22 10.49 -3.67
N GLY A 237 -17.90 11.63 -3.45
CA GLY A 237 -18.25 12.09 -2.10
C GLY A 237 -17.08 12.61 -1.24
N GLY A 238 -15.87 12.69 -1.79
CA GLY A 238 -14.68 13.27 -1.15
C GLY A 238 -13.78 12.29 -0.37
N GLU A 239 -14.09 10.99 -0.37
CA GLU A 239 -13.34 9.94 0.32
C GLU A 239 -13.39 8.63 -0.50
N GLN A 240 -12.30 7.87 -0.54
CA GLN A 240 -12.19 6.59 -1.21
C GLN A 240 -11.44 5.57 -0.31
N PRO A 241 -11.86 4.30 -0.24
CA PRO A 241 -11.05 3.25 0.37
C PRO A 241 -9.75 3.05 -0.42
N TYR A 242 -8.61 3.17 0.25
CA TYR A 242 -7.29 2.94 -0.36
C TYR A 242 -6.87 1.48 -0.21
N ASP A 243 -6.82 1.00 1.04
CA ASP A 243 -6.30 -0.33 1.35
C ASP A 243 -7.43 -1.38 1.42
N LEU A 244 -7.62 -2.10 0.33
CA LEU A 244 -8.57 -3.23 0.26
C LEU A 244 -8.03 -4.54 0.85
N ASN A 245 -6.78 -4.58 1.35
CA ASN A 245 -6.14 -5.81 1.84
C ASN A 245 -6.51 -6.18 3.28
N SER A 246 -7.23 -5.31 3.99
CA SER A 246 -7.78 -5.59 5.33
C SER A 246 -9.23 -6.06 5.20
N TRP A 247 -9.49 -7.34 5.47
CA TRP A 247 -10.80 -7.97 5.23
C TRP A 247 -11.06 -9.19 6.12
N GLN A 248 -12.34 -9.51 6.34
CA GLN A 248 -12.75 -10.80 6.93
C GLN A 248 -13.00 -11.84 5.83
N GLU A 249 -12.70 -13.11 6.09
CA GLU A 249 -12.86 -14.19 5.12
C GLU A 249 -14.34 -14.47 4.77
N SER A 250 -14.60 -14.99 3.57
CA SER A 250 -15.96 -15.34 3.11
C SER A 250 -16.06 -16.79 2.59
N GLU A 251 -17.23 -17.41 2.72
CA GLU A 251 -17.48 -18.76 2.20
C GLU A 251 -17.27 -18.84 0.67
N THR A 252 -17.57 -17.75 -0.06
CA THR A 252 -17.35 -17.65 -1.50
C THR A 252 -15.88 -17.55 -1.87
N ALA A 253 -15.07 -16.82 -1.10
CA ALA A 253 -13.63 -16.73 -1.34
C ALA A 253 -12.91 -18.05 -0.98
N LEU A 254 -13.34 -18.75 0.07
CA LEU A 254 -12.86 -20.10 0.38
C LEU A 254 -13.20 -21.10 -0.73
N ALA A 255 -14.45 -21.11 -1.20
CA ALA A 255 -14.87 -21.98 -2.30
C ALA A 255 -14.14 -21.65 -3.62
N LEU A 256 -13.81 -20.38 -3.86
CA LEU A 256 -12.95 -19.97 -4.97
C LEU A 256 -11.51 -20.48 -4.77
N ALA A 257 -10.93 -20.28 -3.60
CA ALA A 257 -9.56 -20.70 -3.28
C ALA A 257 -9.33 -22.21 -3.49
N ASP A 258 -10.33 -23.04 -3.17
CA ASP A 258 -10.31 -24.49 -3.42
C ASP A 258 -10.25 -24.87 -4.92
N THR A 259 -10.63 -23.96 -5.83
CA THR A 259 -10.56 -24.20 -7.30
C THR A 259 -9.24 -23.78 -7.94
N LEU A 260 -8.37 -23.06 -7.21
CA LEU A 260 -7.14 -22.49 -7.76
C LEU A 260 -5.92 -23.40 -7.55
N ASP A 261 -4.96 -23.34 -8.47
CA ASP A 261 -3.67 -24.03 -8.38
C ASP A 261 -2.88 -23.63 -7.13
N GLU A 262 -2.00 -24.51 -6.64
CA GLU A 262 -1.27 -24.34 -5.37
C GLU A 262 -0.52 -23.00 -5.29
N ASP A 263 0.19 -22.61 -6.35
CA ASP A 263 0.98 -21.37 -6.44
C ASP A 263 0.18 -20.08 -6.68
N ALA A 264 -1.12 -20.19 -6.97
CA ALA A 264 -1.99 -19.05 -7.26
C ALA A 264 -2.12 -18.14 -6.03
N VAL A 265 -2.21 -16.83 -6.28
CA VAL A 265 -2.40 -15.81 -5.24
C VAL A 265 -3.60 -14.96 -5.63
N ILE A 266 -4.62 -14.93 -4.78
CA ILE A 266 -5.75 -14.00 -4.84
C ILE A 266 -5.21 -12.62 -4.47
N VAL A 267 -5.61 -11.60 -5.22
CA VAL A 267 -5.26 -10.20 -5.00
C VAL A 267 -6.55 -9.40 -5.06
N GLU A 268 -6.92 -8.75 -3.96
CA GLU A 268 -8.15 -7.97 -3.88
C GLU A 268 -8.13 -6.73 -4.80
N GLY A 269 -9.33 -6.26 -5.15
CA GLY A 269 -9.54 -5.12 -6.07
C GLY A 269 -9.55 -5.46 -7.56
N TYR A 270 -9.35 -6.73 -7.92
CA TYR A 270 -9.37 -7.23 -9.30
C TYR A 270 -10.69 -7.90 -9.67
N ALA A 271 -11.24 -7.58 -10.85
CA ALA A 271 -12.54 -8.07 -11.31
C ALA A 271 -12.54 -9.58 -11.66
N GLU A 272 -11.36 -10.15 -11.85
CA GLU A 272 -11.11 -11.55 -12.16
C GLU A 272 -11.61 -12.50 -11.07
N TYR A 273 -11.58 -12.08 -9.79
CA TYR A 273 -11.99 -12.89 -8.64
C TYR A 273 -13.03 -12.18 -7.77
N ALA A 274 -14.29 -12.59 -7.90
CA ALA A 274 -15.38 -12.12 -7.05
C ALA A 274 -15.34 -12.82 -5.68
N THR A 275 -14.52 -12.29 -4.76
CA THR A 275 -14.31 -12.84 -3.41
C THR A 275 -15.50 -12.59 -2.47
N TRP A 276 -16.21 -11.47 -2.64
CA TRP A 276 -17.32 -11.01 -1.77
C TRP A 276 -16.94 -10.88 -0.28
N ARG A 277 -15.68 -10.58 0.00
CA ARG A 277 -15.21 -10.35 1.37
C ARG A 277 -15.68 -8.97 1.88
N PRO A 278 -16.09 -8.85 3.14
CA PRO A 278 -16.26 -7.54 3.77
C PRO A 278 -14.87 -6.93 4.05
N HIS A 279 -14.48 -5.94 3.25
CA HIS A 279 -13.25 -5.17 3.48
C HIS A 279 -13.49 -4.11 4.56
N LEU A 280 -12.53 -3.99 5.49
CA LEU A 280 -12.53 -2.99 6.56
C LEU A 280 -12.73 -1.57 6.01
N ALA A 281 -12.18 -1.31 4.82
CA ALA A 281 -12.22 -0.02 4.14
C ALA A 281 -13.63 0.47 3.77
N TYR A 282 -14.61 -0.43 3.61
CA TYR A 282 -16.01 -0.08 3.33
C TYR A 282 -16.87 0.08 4.59
N LEU A 283 -16.33 -0.19 5.77
CA LEU A 283 -17.07 -0.20 7.05
C LEU A 283 -16.92 1.10 7.84
N ARG A 284 -16.34 2.15 7.25
CA ARG A 284 -16.14 3.45 7.91
C ARG A 284 -17.47 4.16 8.17
N ASP A 285 -17.72 4.49 9.43
CA ASP A 285 -18.68 5.51 9.85
C ASP A 285 -17.90 6.67 10.49
N PRO A 286 -17.93 7.90 9.95
CA PRO A 286 -17.29 9.07 10.56
C PRO A 286 -17.81 9.42 11.97
N TYR A 287 -18.97 8.88 12.37
CA TYR A 287 -19.55 9.03 13.71
C TYR A 287 -19.50 7.74 14.53
N GLY A 288 -18.84 6.70 14.00
CA GLY A 288 -18.63 5.42 14.67
C GLY A 288 -17.62 5.52 15.81
N ASP A 289 -17.62 4.51 16.68
CA ASP A 289 -16.68 4.41 17.79
C ASP A 289 -15.27 4.04 17.28
N PRO A 290 -14.24 4.91 17.42
CA PRO A 290 -12.88 4.58 16.99
C PRO A 290 -12.29 3.36 17.74
N ASP A 291 -12.87 2.99 18.87
CA ASP A 291 -12.48 1.83 19.67
C ASP A 291 -13.14 0.53 19.19
N MET A 292 -14.02 0.58 18.18
CA MET A 292 -14.71 -0.60 17.67
C MET A 292 -13.70 -1.60 17.07
N GLU A 293 -13.77 -2.84 17.54
CA GLU A 293 -12.91 -3.93 17.08
C GLU A 293 -13.67 -4.86 16.13
N MET A 294 -13.06 -5.25 15.02
CA MET A 294 -13.55 -6.31 14.12
C MET A 294 -12.47 -7.37 13.93
N GLU A 295 -12.81 -8.66 14.07
CA GLU A 295 -11.88 -9.73 13.66
C GLU A 295 -11.74 -9.74 12.14
N ILE A 296 -10.50 -9.83 11.67
CA ILE A 296 -10.14 -9.89 10.24
C ILE A 296 -9.18 -11.05 9.99
N ASP A 297 -9.11 -11.48 8.74
CA ASP A 297 -8.27 -12.60 8.31
C ASP A 297 -7.20 -12.14 7.31
N GLY A 298 -7.53 -11.20 6.42
CA GLY A 298 -6.57 -10.41 5.64
C GLY A 298 -6.15 -9.15 6.40
N VAL A 299 -4.86 -8.81 6.31
CA VAL A 299 -4.22 -7.65 6.93
C VAL A 299 -3.55 -6.84 5.84
N GLY A 300 -3.76 -5.52 5.81
CA GLY A 300 -3.11 -4.62 4.86
C GLY A 300 -1.77 -4.05 5.36
N GLY A 301 -0.93 -3.63 4.42
CA GLY A 301 0.48 -3.29 4.66
C GLY A 301 0.77 -1.91 5.23
N VAL A 302 -0.18 -0.97 5.09
CA VAL A 302 0.02 0.47 5.29
C VAL A 302 0.42 0.83 6.72
N SER A 303 -0.20 0.16 7.71
CA SER A 303 0.04 0.42 9.12
C SER A 303 -0.36 -0.78 9.98
N ILE A 304 0.62 -1.54 10.47
CA ILE A 304 0.38 -2.75 11.27
C ILE A 304 1.12 -2.64 12.60
N LEU A 305 0.40 -2.61 13.72
CA LEU A 305 1.01 -2.84 15.03
C LEU A 305 0.85 -4.32 15.37
N ALA A 306 1.96 -5.01 15.62
CA ALA A 306 1.97 -6.40 16.04
C ALA A 306 2.92 -6.63 17.21
N LYS A 307 2.56 -7.54 18.12
CA LYS A 307 3.43 -7.93 19.24
C LYS A 307 4.66 -8.65 18.68
N ALA A 308 5.85 -8.30 19.15
CA ALA A 308 7.10 -8.91 18.71
C ALA A 308 7.13 -10.44 18.93
N ARG A 309 6.29 -10.96 19.84
CA ARG A 309 6.08 -12.40 20.03
C ARG A 309 5.54 -13.10 18.78
N VAL A 310 4.63 -12.48 18.01
CA VAL A 310 4.00 -13.06 16.81
C VAL A 310 5.07 -13.54 15.83
N PHE A 311 6.03 -12.67 15.54
CA PHE A 311 7.18 -12.98 14.68
C PHE A 311 8.12 -14.03 15.30
N ARG A 312 8.37 -13.96 16.62
CA ARG A 312 9.21 -14.93 17.34
C ARG A 312 8.61 -16.35 17.40
N TYR A 313 7.29 -16.48 17.29
CA TYR A 313 6.60 -17.78 17.17
C TYR A 313 6.65 -18.35 15.74
N GLY A 314 7.07 -17.57 14.75
CA GLY A 314 7.28 -18.01 13.36
C GLY A 314 6.33 -17.40 12.34
N VAL A 315 5.39 -16.54 12.73
CA VAL A 315 4.54 -15.80 11.79
C VAL A 315 5.39 -14.79 11.01
N HIS A 316 5.29 -14.78 9.69
CA HIS A 316 6.03 -13.87 8.82
C HIS A 316 5.20 -13.51 7.58
N PHE A 317 5.73 -12.64 6.71
CA PHE A 317 5.09 -12.31 5.42
C PHE A 317 5.37 -13.44 4.42
N PRO A 318 4.40 -14.17 3.87
CA PRO A 318 4.70 -15.28 2.97
C PRO A 318 5.21 -14.78 1.61
N ALA A 319 6.45 -15.14 1.27
CA ALA A 319 7.07 -14.88 -0.04
C ALA A 319 6.71 -15.95 -1.10
N PHE A 320 5.68 -16.75 -0.82
CA PHE A 320 5.14 -17.86 -1.59
C PHE A 320 3.62 -17.86 -1.38
N SER A 321 2.86 -18.69 -2.11
CA SER A 321 1.42 -18.78 -1.87
C SER A 321 1.13 -19.53 -0.57
N PHE A 322 0.45 -18.86 0.36
CA PHE A 322 0.01 -19.40 1.63
C PHE A 322 -1.51 -19.18 1.74
N GLU A 323 -2.28 -20.27 1.73
CA GLU A 323 -3.75 -20.23 1.59
C GLU A 323 -4.24 -19.33 0.43
N LYS A 324 -3.56 -19.36 -0.72
CA LYS A 324 -3.80 -18.48 -1.87
C LYS A 324 -3.53 -17.00 -1.63
N HIS A 325 -2.75 -16.62 -0.62
CA HIS A 325 -2.37 -15.24 -0.33
C HIS A 325 -0.84 -15.13 -0.21
N ALA A 326 -0.32 -13.92 -0.24
CA ALA A 326 1.09 -13.62 -0.04
C ALA A 326 1.23 -12.36 0.84
N GLU A 327 2.46 -12.05 1.24
CA GLU A 327 2.79 -10.78 1.90
C GLU A 327 1.93 -10.49 3.16
N THR A 328 1.24 -9.36 3.23
CA THR A 328 0.51 -8.91 4.44
C THR A 328 -0.80 -9.68 4.68
N GLU A 329 -1.54 -10.03 3.63
CA GLU A 329 -2.72 -10.88 3.71
C GLU A 329 -2.36 -12.31 4.16
N GLY A 330 -1.27 -12.85 3.61
CA GLY A 330 -0.73 -14.14 4.03
C GLY A 330 -0.24 -14.13 5.49
N PHE A 331 0.31 -13.00 5.96
CA PHE A 331 0.69 -12.79 7.36
C PHE A 331 -0.55 -12.78 8.28
N GLY A 332 -1.64 -12.11 7.90
CA GLY A 332 -2.91 -12.12 8.63
C GLY A 332 -3.48 -13.54 8.81
N LYS A 333 -3.61 -14.28 7.71
CA LYS A 333 -4.06 -15.69 7.73
C LYS A 333 -3.15 -16.59 8.55
N MET A 334 -1.82 -16.43 8.42
CA MET A 334 -0.86 -17.21 9.20
C MET A 334 -0.97 -16.92 10.71
N ALA A 335 -1.18 -15.66 11.09
CA ALA A 335 -1.42 -15.28 12.49
C ALA A 335 -2.72 -15.94 13.02
N ARG A 336 -3.83 -15.87 12.28
CA ARG A 336 -5.10 -16.51 12.65
C ARG A 336 -4.98 -18.02 12.82
N LEU A 337 -4.32 -18.71 11.89
CA LEU A 337 -4.06 -20.16 11.96
C LEU A 337 -3.17 -20.58 13.13
N MET A 338 -2.38 -19.65 13.68
CA MET A 338 -1.52 -19.87 14.85
C MET A 338 -2.18 -19.39 16.16
N ASP A 339 -3.51 -19.28 16.18
CA ASP A 339 -4.34 -18.83 17.32
C ASP A 339 -4.01 -17.41 17.83
N PHE A 340 -3.39 -16.54 17.02
CA PHE A 340 -3.19 -15.14 17.36
C PHE A 340 -4.43 -14.28 17.05
N SER A 341 -4.65 -13.26 17.88
CA SER A 341 -5.71 -12.27 17.65
C SER A 341 -5.31 -11.29 16.54
N VAL A 342 -6.11 -11.22 15.47
CA VAL A 342 -5.93 -10.28 14.35
C VAL A 342 -7.20 -9.44 14.23
N VAL A 343 -7.04 -8.12 14.37
CA VAL A 343 -8.15 -7.17 14.52
C VAL A 343 -7.97 -5.95 13.62
N GLY A 344 -9.05 -5.51 12.99
CA GLY A 344 -9.15 -4.21 12.33
C GLY A 344 -9.99 -3.22 13.14
N LEU A 345 -9.64 -1.94 13.08
CA LEU A 345 -10.46 -0.84 13.60
C LEU A 345 -11.16 -0.16 12.40
N PRO A 346 -12.48 -0.34 12.20
CA PRO A 346 -13.19 0.15 11.02
C PRO A 346 -13.42 1.67 11.04
N HIS A 347 -13.15 2.34 12.16
CA HIS A 347 -13.44 3.76 12.36
C HIS A 347 -12.18 4.58 12.70
N TYR A 348 -11.12 3.94 13.23
CA TYR A 348 -9.83 4.59 13.45
C TYR A 348 -9.08 4.75 12.11
N THR A 349 -9.13 5.95 11.53
CA THR A 349 -8.68 6.21 10.15
C THR A 349 -7.27 6.79 10.09
N ILE A 350 -6.46 6.30 9.15
CA ILE A 350 -5.26 6.97 8.66
C ILE A 350 -5.42 7.28 7.17
N TRP A 351 -4.78 8.35 6.71
CA TRP A 351 -4.92 8.88 5.35
C TRP A 351 -3.63 8.69 4.56
N HIS A 352 -3.74 8.02 3.42
CA HIS A 352 -2.66 7.83 2.47
C HIS A 352 -2.61 9.00 1.47
N LEU A 353 -1.40 9.41 1.05
CA LEU A 353 -1.26 10.41 0.00
C LEU A 353 -2.00 9.94 -1.27
N TYR A 354 -2.72 10.86 -1.91
CA TYR A 354 -3.41 10.56 -3.16
C TYR A 354 -2.43 10.44 -4.35
N GLU A 355 -2.23 9.22 -4.83
CA GLU A 355 -1.67 8.91 -6.13
C GLU A 355 -2.81 8.69 -7.14
N PRO A 356 -2.91 9.49 -8.22
CA PRO A 356 -3.88 9.21 -9.28
C PRO A 356 -3.50 7.92 -10.01
N SER A 357 -4.48 7.03 -10.21
CA SER A 357 -4.29 5.86 -11.08
C SER A 357 -3.94 6.29 -12.51
N GLU A 358 -3.22 5.45 -13.28
CA GLU A 358 -2.85 5.77 -14.67
C GLU A 358 -4.08 6.19 -15.51
N MET A 359 -5.21 5.50 -15.34
CA MET A 359 -6.48 5.84 -16.01
C MET A 359 -7.05 7.20 -15.60
N GLU A 360 -6.92 7.60 -14.33
CA GLU A 360 -7.33 8.93 -13.87
C GLU A 360 -6.35 10.02 -14.30
N ALA A 361 -5.06 9.70 -14.38
CA ALA A 361 -4.02 10.59 -14.90
C ALA A 361 -4.20 10.84 -16.41
N GLU A 362 -4.46 9.80 -17.19
CA GLU A 362 -4.83 9.89 -18.61
C GLU A 362 -6.12 10.70 -18.80
N LYS A 363 -7.16 10.39 -18.01
CA LYS A 363 -8.43 11.12 -18.08
C LYS A 363 -8.25 12.60 -17.71
N ARG A 364 -7.46 12.91 -16.68
CA ARG A 364 -7.14 14.29 -16.29
C ARG A 364 -6.32 15.01 -17.37
N ALA A 365 -5.34 14.33 -17.96
CA ALA A 365 -4.57 14.89 -19.08
C ALA A 365 -5.47 15.18 -20.29
N ALA A 366 -6.42 14.29 -20.60
CA ALA A 366 -7.42 14.51 -21.65
C ALA A 366 -8.37 15.67 -21.31
N GLU A 367 -8.88 15.77 -20.07
CA GLU A 367 -9.71 16.89 -19.62
C GLU A 367 -8.94 18.24 -19.61
N GLU A 368 -7.65 18.23 -19.28
CA GLU A 368 -6.76 19.41 -19.35
C GLU A 368 -6.41 19.79 -20.79
N GLU A 369 -6.29 18.82 -21.69
CA GLU A 369 -6.11 19.07 -23.12
C GLU A 369 -7.41 19.59 -23.77
N GLU A 370 -8.56 19.03 -23.43
CA GLU A 370 -9.86 19.56 -23.87
C GLU A 370 -10.09 20.99 -23.36
N LYS A 371 -9.78 21.27 -22.07
CA LYS A 371 -9.82 22.65 -21.53
C LYS A 371 -8.87 23.58 -22.28
N ARG A 372 -7.64 23.16 -22.59
CA ARG A 372 -6.68 23.94 -23.38
C ARG A 372 -7.18 24.20 -24.80
N GLN A 373 -7.82 23.21 -25.44
CA GLN A 373 -8.45 23.38 -26.76
C GLN A 373 -9.63 24.37 -26.68
N GLN A 374 -10.54 24.22 -25.71
CA GLN A 374 -11.66 25.15 -25.49
C GLN A 374 -11.20 26.58 -25.16
N GLU A 375 -10.12 26.75 -24.40
CA GLU A 375 -9.51 28.07 -24.15
C GLU A 375 -8.85 28.65 -25.41
N MET A 376 -8.21 27.82 -26.23
CA MET A 376 -7.60 28.24 -27.49
C MET A 376 -8.68 28.63 -28.50
N GLU A 377 -9.76 27.87 -28.61
CA GLU A 377 -10.93 28.21 -29.43
C GLU A 377 -11.61 29.51 -28.96
N LYS A 378 -11.79 29.69 -27.65
CA LYS A 378 -12.30 30.96 -27.09
C LYS A 378 -11.39 32.13 -27.40
N LYS A 379 -10.06 31.99 -27.22
CA LYS A 379 -9.09 33.04 -27.59
C LYS A 379 -9.13 33.37 -29.08
N ILE A 380 -9.18 32.36 -29.95
CA ILE A 380 -9.32 32.54 -31.41
C ILE A 380 -10.65 33.24 -31.73
N GLN A 381 -11.75 32.85 -31.08
CA GLN A 381 -13.07 33.45 -31.27
C GLN A 381 -13.13 34.90 -30.79
N GLU A 382 -12.50 35.21 -29.66
CA GLU A 382 -12.35 36.58 -29.12
C GLU A 382 -11.45 37.42 -30.04
N GLU A 383 -10.33 36.89 -30.52
CA GLU A 383 -9.42 37.58 -31.43
C GLU A 383 -10.07 37.84 -32.80
N PHE A 384 -10.86 36.88 -33.34
CA PHE A 384 -11.72 37.09 -34.50
C PHE A 384 -12.92 38.02 -34.24
N SER A 385 -13.34 38.17 -32.98
CA SER A 385 -14.41 39.09 -32.58
C SER A 385 -13.91 40.53 -32.38
N PHE A 386 -12.63 40.71 -32.03
CA PHE A 386 -12.01 42.02 -31.82
C PHE A 386 -11.22 42.54 -33.03
N GLY A 387 -10.82 41.67 -33.96
CA GLY A 387 -10.20 42.07 -35.22
C GLY A 387 -11.20 42.58 -36.27
N ASP A 388 -10.82 43.64 -36.99
CA ASP A 388 -11.60 44.29 -38.07
C ASP A 388 -12.04 43.37 -39.24
N ALA A 389 -11.69 42.08 -39.22
CA ALA A 389 -11.94 41.10 -40.29
C ALA A 389 -13.40 41.08 -40.78
N LYS A 390 -14.38 41.21 -39.87
CA LYS A 390 -15.81 41.24 -40.26
C LYS A 390 -16.19 42.54 -40.98
N SER A 391 -15.67 43.69 -40.54
CA SER A 391 -15.88 44.97 -41.22
C SER A 391 -15.16 45.03 -42.57
N GLN A 392 -13.96 44.45 -42.64
CA GLN A 392 -13.15 44.44 -43.85
C GLN A 392 -13.73 43.49 -44.92
N TRP A 393 -14.21 42.31 -44.52
CA TRP A 393 -14.97 41.41 -45.39
C TRP A 393 -16.24 42.04 -45.96
N GLU A 394 -17.01 42.78 -45.17
CA GLU A 394 -18.22 43.47 -45.67
C GLU A 394 -17.86 44.60 -46.65
N LYS A 395 -16.82 45.40 -46.36
CA LYS A 395 -16.31 46.43 -47.28
C LYS A 395 -15.81 45.83 -48.61
N ASP A 396 -15.05 44.73 -48.56
CA ASP A 396 -14.55 44.05 -49.75
C ASP A 396 -15.68 43.43 -50.58
N LYS A 397 -16.74 42.92 -49.91
CA LYS A 397 -17.94 42.40 -50.57
C LYS A 397 -18.79 43.50 -51.23
N GLU A 398 -18.90 44.68 -50.61
CA GLU A 398 -19.53 45.85 -51.23
C GLU A 398 -18.71 46.38 -52.42
N ALA A 399 -17.38 46.45 -52.27
CA ALA A 399 -16.46 46.86 -53.34
C ALA A 399 -16.49 45.90 -54.55
N ALA A 400 -16.57 44.58 -54.31
CA ALA A 400 -16.74 43.60 -55.38
C ALA A 400 -18.10 43.75 -56.09
N SER A 401 -19.17 44.04 -55.35
CA SER A 401 -20.53 44.23 -55.89
C SER A 401 -20.66 45.53 -56.70
N SER A 402 -19.99 46.61 -56.30
CA SER A 402 -19.96 47.87 -57.06
C SER A 402 -19.15 47.73 -58.35
N MET A 403 -17.94 47.13 -58.29
CA MET A 403 -17.13 46.86 -59.49
C MET A 403 -17.83 45.92 -60.49
N ALA A 404 -18.61 44.94 -60.02
CA ALA A 404 -19.41 44.09 -60.90
C ALA A 404 -20.50 44.90 -61.64
N LYS A 405 -21.21 45.79 -60.94
CA LYS A 405 -22.24 46.67 -61.54
C LYS A 405 -21.68 47.72 -62.50
N GLU A 406 -20.46 48.20 -62.27
CA GLU A 406 -19.77 49.07 -63.24
C GLU A 406 -19.34 48.30 -64.49
N LYS A 407 -18.84 47.07 -64.35
CA LYS A 407 -18.50 46.21 -65.49
C LYS A 407 -19.72 45.83 -66.33
N GLU A 408 -20.86 45.52 -65.72
CA GLU A 408 -22.11 45.29 -66.46
C GLU A 408 -22.58 46.54 -67.22
N LYS A 409 -22.44 47.74 -66.64
CA LYS A 409 -22.79 48.99 -67.32
C LYS A 409 -21.85 49.38 -68.47
N GLN A 410 -20.58 48.97 -68.42
CA GLN A 410 -19.62 49.22 -69.51
C GLN A 410 -19.61 48.12 -70.59
N GLY A 411 -20.16 46.94 -70.30
CA GLY A 411 -20.23 45.81 -71.24
C GLY A 411 -21.40 45.84 -72.24
N ALA A 412 -22.36 46.76 -72.09
CA ALA A 412 -23.61 46.75 -72.85
C ALA A 412 -23.58 47.51 -74.19
N ASP A 413 -22.50 48.23 -74.52
CA ASP A 413 -22.46 49.19 -75.65
C ASP A 413 -21.43 48.83 -76.75
N SER A 414 -20.95 47.58 -76.79
CA SER A 414 -20.09 47.11 -77.89
C SER A 414 -20.15 45.61 -78.17
N ALA A 415 -20.85 45.23 -79.25
CA ALA A 415 -20.39 44.31 -80.31
C ALA A 415 -21.55 43.59 -81.03
N GLU A 416 -21.99 44.15 -82.17
CA GLU A 416 -22.74 43.40 -83.19
C GLU A 416 -21.84 43.20 -84.42
N GLN A 417 -21.36 41.97 -84.66
CA GLN A 417 -21.40 41.26 -85.96
C GLN A 417 -20.59 39.94 -85.97
N PRO A 418 -20.99 38.88 -86.70
CA PRO A 418 -20.46 37.52 -86.51
C PRO A 418 -19.69 36.94 -87.71
N ARG A 419 -18.65 36.11 -87.50
CA ARG A 419 -18.14 35.13 -88.48
C ARG A 419 -17.59 33.80 -87.91
N LYS A 420 -18.39 32.75 -88.12
CA LYS A 420 -18.09 31.36 -88.54
C LYS A 420 -16.81 30.58 -88.11
N SER A 421 -17.11 29.34 -87.68
CA SER A 421 -16.50 28.03 -88.02
C SER A 421 -15.18 27.56 -87.39
N GLY A 422 -15.24 26.38 -86.75
CA GLY A 422 -14.09 25.53 -86.39
C GLY A 422 -14.42 24.47 -85.32
N ARG A 423 -14.42 23.17 -85.70
CA ARG A 423 -14.44 21.97 -84.83
C ARG A 423 -13.35 21.02 -85.38
N PRO A 424 -12.84 20.00 -84.65
CA PRO A 424 -12.99 19.64 -83.24
C PRO A 424 -11.67 19.98 -82.48
N SER A 425 -11.04 19.24 -81.54
CA SER A 425 -11.25 17.94 -80.87
C SER A 425 -10.38 17.86 -79.61
N ARG A 426 -10.73 17.01 -78.64
CA ARG A 426 -9.77 16.43 -77.69
C ARG A 426 -10.23 15.07 -77.18
N GLU A 427 -9.30 14.12 -77.16
CA GLU A 427 -9.50 12.74 -76.73
C GLU A 427 -9.34 12.59 -75.21
N VAL A 428 -9.71 11.40 -74.73
CA VAL A 428 -9.65 10.95 -73.34
C VAL A 428 -8.41 10.07 -73.16
N GLU A 429 -7.66 10.25 -72.07
CA GLU A 429 -6.74 9.23 -71.55
C GLU A 429 -7.03 8.98 -70.07
N GLU A 430 -7.40 7.74 -69.76
CA GLU A 430 -7.35 7.17 -68.40
C GLU A 430 -5.93 6.68 -68.11
N VAL A 431 -5.47 6.79 -66.86
CA VAL A 431 -4.39 5.92 -66.35
C VAL A 431 -4.76 5.40 -64.97
N SER A 432 -4.43 4.13 -64.74
CA SER A 432 -4.92 3.25 -63.68
C SER A 432 -4.22 3.41 -62.32
N HIS A 433 -4.89 2.92 -61.27
CA HIS A 433 -4.23 2.57 -60.00
C HIS A 433 -3.30 1.36 -60.18
N GLY A 434 -2.18 1.37 -59.47
CA GLY A 434 -1.30 0.22 -59.27
C GLY A 434 -1.20 -0.11 -57.77
N VAL A 435 -1.21 -1.41 -57.46
CA VAL A 435 -0.97 -2.01 -56.13
C VAL A 435 0.40 -2.67 -56.17
N ASP A 436 1.11 -2.64 -55.04
CA ASP A 436 2.24 -3.50 -54.57
C ASP A 436 3.12 -2.63 -53.64
N THR A 437 3.66 -3.08 -52.50
CA THR A 437 3.63 -4.39 -51.80
C THR A 437 3.91 -4.14 -50.32
#